data_AF-A0A7X0IV84-F1
#
_entry.id   AF-A0A7X0IV84-F1
#
_cell.length_a   1.000
_cell.length_b   1.000
_cell.length_c   1.000
_cell.angle_alpha   90.00
_cell.angle_beta   90.00
_cell.angle_gamma   90.00
#
_symmetry.space_group_name_H-M   'P 1'
#
loop_
_entity.id
_entity.type
_entity.pdbx_description
1 polymer ?
#
loop_
_entity_poly.entity_id
_entity_poly.type
_entity_poly.pdbx_seq_one_letter_code
_entity_poly.pdbx_strand_id
1 'polypeptide(L)'
;MFDGFLTLRKQCEACGLDYSFADPADGPAFFVICFACIPSVLLGVWLEVAFSAPIWVHFLVTGPFMLATCIPPLRPLKGWLVASQYFYKAEEGKLVRLPETETLHSAN
;
A
#
# COMPACT_ATOMS: atom_id res chain seq x y z
N MET A 1 0.37 9.10 14.40
CA MET A 1 -0.05 8.22 13.29
C MET A 1 1.08 7.33 12.76
N PHE A 2 2.28 7.87 12.47
CA PHE A 2 3.44 7.05 12.06
C PHE A 2 4.47 6.90 13.19
N ASP A 3 5.17 5.76 13.22
CA ASP A 3 6.21 5.39 14.19
C ASP A 3 7.49 4.93 13.46
N GLY A 4 7.88 5.68 12.43
CA GLY A 4 9.04 5.41 11.59
C GLY A 4 8.90 5.95 10.16
N PHE A 5 9.63 5.35 9.21
CA PHE A 5 9.58 5.79 7.82
C PHE A 5 8.26 5.37 7.14
N LEU A 6 7.85 4.11 7.34
CA LEU A 6 6.61 3.52 6.83
C LEU A 6 5.77 2.82 7.90
N THR A 7 6.24 2.70 9.14
CA THR A 7 5.54 1.99 10.22
C THR A 7 4.37 2.81 10.72
N LEU A 8 3.17 2.21 10.71
CA LEU A 8 1.98 2.80 11.32
C LEU A 8 2.03 2.51 12.82
N ARG A 9 1.72 3.50 13.65
CA ARG A 9 1.62 3.30 15.10
C ARG A 9 0.33 2.54 15.40
N LYS A 10 0.28 1.74 16.46
CA LYS A 10 -0.94 0.98 16.83
C LYS A 10 -2.09 1.87 17.29
N GLN A 11 -1.77 3.01 17.92
CA GLN A 11 -2.76 3.89 18.54
C GLN A 11 -2.43 5.35 18.23
N CYS A 12 -3.45 6.19 18.03
CA CYS A 12 -3.26 7.63 17.91
C CYS A 12 -3.00 8.26 19.27
N GLU A 13 -1.95 9.07 19.40
CA GLU A 13 -1.59 9.75 20.66
C GLU A 13 -2.53 10.90 21.03
N ALA A 14 -3.18 11.52 20.02
CA ALA A 14 -4.05 12.68 20.22
C ALA A 14 -5.52 12.31 20.47
N CYS A 15 -6.00 11.20 19.89
CA CYS A 15 -7.41 10.78 19.99
C CYS A 15 -7.63 9.34 20.44
N GLY A 16 -6.58 8.56 20.69
CA GLY A 16 -6.68 7.17 21.18
C GLY A 16 -7.23 6.16 20.16
N LEU A 17 -7.37 6.55 18.89
CA LEU A 17 -7.91 5.68 17.84
C LEU A 17 -6.97 4.49 17.58
N ASP A 18 -7.48 3.26 17.68
CA ASP A 18 -6.77 2.03 17.33
C ASP A 18 -6.73 1.86 15.82
N TYR A 19 -5.54 1.78 15.23
CA TYR A 19 -5.34 1.66 13.79
C TYR A 19 -5.37 0.22 13.27
N SER A 20 -5.74 -0.77 14.10
CA SER A 20 -5.84 -2.18 13.70
C SER A 20 -6.86 -2.45 12.57
N PHE A 21 -7.75 -1.52 12.26
CA PHE A 21 -8.74 -1.64 11.17
C PHE A 21 -8.16 -1.37 9.78
N ALA A 22 -7.01 -0.69 9.68
CA ALA A 22 -6.47 -0.28 8.40
C ALA A 22 -5.47 -1.31 7.88
N ASP A 23 -5.75 -1.94 6.73
CA ASP A 23 -4.73 -2.71 6.01
C ASP A 23 -3.69 -1.74 5.41
N PRO A 24 -2.46 -1.71 5.94
CA PRO A 24 -1.47 -0.73 5.51
C PRO A 24 -0.76 -1.11 4.21
N ALA A 25 -1.01 -2.30 3.63
CA ALA A 25 -0.13 -2.91 2.65
C ALA A 25 -0.64 -2.90 1.19
N ASP A 26 -1.94 -3.02 0.95
CA ASP A 26 -2.43 -3.29 -0.42
C ASP A 26 -2.54 -2.05 -1.33
N GLY A 27 -2.96 -0.90 -0.79
CA GLY A 27 -3.11 0.32 -1.60
C GLY A 27 -1.76 0.88 -2.11
N PRO A 28 -0.75 1.08 -1.26
CA PRO A 28 0.52 1.68 -1.69
C PRO A 28 1.25 0.91 -2.79
N ALA A 29 1.19 -0.43 -2.77
CA ALA A 29 1.85 -1.27 -3.77
C ALA A 29 1.32 -1.03 -5.19
N PHE A 30 0.00 -0.91 -5.34
CA PHE A 30 -0.63 -0.65 -6.64
C PHE A 30 -0.19 0.69 -7.24
N PHE A 31 -0.20 1.76 -6.43
CA PHE A 31 0.22 3.08 -6.89
C PHE A 31 1.72 3.13 -7.24
N VAL A 32 2.57 2.44 -6.48
CA VAL A 32 4.00 2.35 -6.81
C VAL A 32 4.21 1.66 -8.15
N ILE A 33 3.51 0.56 -8.43
CA ILE A 33 3.65 -0.14 -9.71
C ILE A 33 3.16 0.74 -10.88
N CYS A 34 1.98 1.36 -10.75
CA CYS A 34 1.42 2.17 -11.83
C CYS A 34 2.21 3.46 -12.11
N PHE A 35 2.65 4.17 -11.07
CA PHE A 35 3.25 5.50 -11.22
C PHE A 35 4.77 5.51 -11.17
N ALA A 36 5.41 4.52 -10.55
CA ALA A 36 6.88 4.46 -10.50
C ALA A 36 7.44 3.43 -11.48
N CYS A 37 6.91 2.19 -11.50
CA CYS A 37 7.46 1.16 -12.39
C CYS A 37 7.22 1.43 -13.88
N ILE A 38 5.99 1.79 -14.28
CA ILE A 38 5.67 2.00 -15.71
C ILE A 38 6.52 3.14 -16.32
N PRO A 39 6.60 4.34 -15.72
CA PRO A 39 7.42 5.42 -16.28
C PRO A 39 8.91 5.12 -16.22
N SER A 40 9.39 4.44 -15.17
CA SER A 40 10.81 4.08 -15.04
C SER A 40 11.24 3.09 -16.13
N VAL A 41 10.41 2.10 -16.45
CA VAL A 41 10.69 1.15 -17.54
C VAL A 41 10.65 1.86 -18.90
N LEU A 42 9.64 2.71 -19.14
CA LEU A 42 9.56 3.50 -20.37
C LEU A 42 10.81 4.38 -20.57
N LEU A 43 11.28 5.04 -19.52
CA LEU A 43 12.48 5.88 -19.56
C LEU A 43 13.73 5.05 -19.85
N GLY A 44 13.87 3.88 -19.22
CA GLY A 44 15.00 2.97 -19.48
C GLY A 44 15.01 2.43 -20.91
N VAL A 45 13.86 1.97 -21.41
CA VAL A 45 13.74 1.49 -22.80
C VAL A 45 14.00 2.62 -23.79
N TRP A 46 13.45 3.81 -23.55
CA TRP A 46 13.69 4.97 -24.41
C TRP A 46 15.18 5.34 -24.47
N LEU A 47 15.86 5.32 -23.33
CA LEU A 47 17.28 5.62 -23.23
C LEU A 47 18.14 4.59 -23.98
N GLU A 48 17.78 3.30 -23.90
CA GLU A 48 18.43 2.23 -24.65
C GLU A 48 18.24 2.38 -26.16
N VAL A 49 17.01 2.63 -26.61
CA VAL A 49 16.67 2.74 -28.03
C VAL A 49 17.27 4.00 -28.66
N ALA A 50 17.27 5.12 -27.95
CA ALA A 50 17.73 6.40 -28.49
C ALA A 50 19.25 6.57 -28.44
N PHE A 51 19.93 6.01 -27.44
CA PHE A 51 21.34 6.30 -27.19
C PHE A 51 22.24 5.07 -27.11
N SER A 52 21.70 3.84 -27.24
CA SER A 52 22.45 2.59 -26.99
C SER A 52 23.23 2.68 -25.68
N ALA A 53 22.54 3.14 -24.64
CA ALA A 53 23.17 3.63 -23.43
C ALA A 53 23.91 2.50 -22.69
N PRO A 54 25.17 2.71 -22.27
CA PRO A 54 25.88 1.71 -21.49
C PRO A 54 25.20 1.48 -20.14
N ILE A 55 25.29 0.26 -19.63
CA ILE A 55 24.62 -0.23 -18.41
C ILE A 55 24.79 0.71 -17.20
N TRP A 56 25.94 1.39 -17.06
CA TRP A 56 26.19 2.37 -16.00
C TRP A 56 25.27 3.58 -16.05
N VAL A 57 24.90 4.06 -17.24
CA VAL A 57 23.98 5.19 -17.42
C VAL A 57 22.57 4.80 -16.98
N HIS A 58 22.15 3.57 -17.27
CA HIS A 58 20.90 3.05 -16.74
C HIS A 58 20.91 3.07 -15.21
N PHE A 59 21.91 2.48 -14.55
CA PHE A 59 21.97 2.49 -13.09
C PHE A 59 21.95 3.90 -12.47
N LEU A 60 22.60 4.87 -13.12
CA LEU A 60 22.73 6.24 -12.59
C LEU A 60 21.52 7.13 -12.91
N VAL A 61 20.74 6.82 -13.96
CA VAL A 61 19.56 7.60 -14.35
C VAL A 61 18.27 6.91 -13.91
N THR A 62 18.04 5.66 -14.32
CA THR A 62 16.80 4.95 -14.00
C THR A 62 16.74 4.55 -12.53
N GLY A 63 17.89 4.23 -11.89
CA GLY A 63 17.94 3.89 -10.47
C GLY A 63 17.46 5.02 -9.55
N PRO A 64 18.07 6.22 -9.58
CA PRO A 64 17.62 7.37 -8.79
C PRO A 64 16.22 7.83 -9.16
N PHE A 65 15.85 7.78 -10.45
CA PHE A 65 14.50 8.11 -10.89
C PHE A 65 13.46 7.15 -10.27
N MET A 66 13.74 5.85 -10.24
CA MET A 66 12.87 4.85 -9.61
C MET A 66 12.76 5.09 -8.09
N LEU A 67 13.87 5.36 -7.40
CA LEU A 67 13.83 5.67 -5.97
C LEU A 67 13.06 6.96 -5.67
N ALA A 68 13.29 8.00 -6.46
CA ALA A 68 12.60 9.29 -6.32
C ALA A 68 11.12 9.22 -6.67
N THR A 69 10.69 8.28 -7.51
CA THR A 69 9.28 8.07 -7.84
C THR A 69 8.59 7.12 -6.86
N CYS A 70 9.31 6.18 -6.24
CA CYS A 70 8.75 5.26 -5.24
C CYS A 70 8.65 5.88 -3.84
N ILE A 71 9.70 6.55 -3.35
CA ILE A 71 9.82 6.92 -1.92
C ILE A 71 8.87 8.06 -1.50
N PRO A 72 8.76 9.18 -2.24
CA PRO A 72 7.91 10.31 -1.83
C PRO A 72 6.42 10.00 -1.76
N PRO A 73 5.79 9.28 -2.72
CA PRO A 73 4.34 9.03 -2.67
C PRO A 73 3.93 7.99 -1.63
N LEU A 74 4.83 7.08 -1.20
CA LEU A 74 4.49 6.05 -0.22
C LEU A 74 3.97 6.61 1.12
N ARG A 75 4.52 7.74 1.57
CA ARG A 75 4.10 8.40 2.83
C ARG A 75 2.72 9.06 2.78
N PRO A 76 2.44 10.02 1.88
CA PRO A 76 1.14 10.67 1.80
C PRO A 76 0.04 9.69 1.44
N LEU A 77 0.33 8.71 0.58
CA LEU A 77 -0.67 7.74 0.14
C LEU A 77 -1.09 6.80 1.27
N LYS A 78 -0.15 6.32 2.09
CA LYS A 78 -0.46 5.56 3.30
C LYS A 78 -1.27 6.38 4.30
N GLY A 79 -0.97 7.67 4.44
CA GLY A 79 -1.73 8.59 5.28
C GLY A 79 -3.17 8.78 4.80
N TRP A 80 -3.32 9.02 3.50
CA TRP A 80 -4.60 9.20 2.82
C TRP A 80 -5.48 7.96 2.96
N LEU A 81 -4.94 6.78 2.68
CA LEU A 81 -5.71 5.54 2.70
C LEU A 81 -6.29 5.25 4.08
N VAL A 82 -5.50 5.42 5.14
CA VAL A 82 -6.00 5.25 6.52
C VAL A 82 -7.10 6.26 6.84
N ALA A 83 -6.97 7.52 6.39
CA ALA A 83 -8.00 8.54 6.59
C ALA A 83 -9.30 8.22 5.84
N SER A 84 -9.19 7.72 4.60
CA SER A 84 -10.37 7.28 3.83
C SER A 84 -11.01 6.03 4.43
N GLN A 85 -10.23 5.06 4.92
CA GLN A 85 -10.76 3.88 5.60
C GLN A 85 -11.51 4.27 6.89
N TYR A 86 -10.98 5.24 7.64
CA TYR A 86 -11.65 5.80 8.81
C TYR A 86 -12.96 6.53 8.46
N PHE A 87 -12.96 7.36 7.41
CA PHE A 87 -14.14 8.13 7.01
C PHE A 87 -15.25 7.25 6.41
N TYR A 88 -14.89 6.32 5.53
CA TYR A 88 -15.84 5.45 4.83
C TYR A 88 -16.23 4.19 5.63
N LYS A 89 -15.64 3.97 6.82
CA LYS A 89 -15.86 2.77 7.66
C LYS A 89 -15.75 1.48 6.85
N ALA A 90 -14.80 1.44 5.93
CA ALA A 90 -14.59 0.31 5.03
C ALA A 90 -13.80 -0.81 5.75
N GLU A 91 -14.33 -1.30 6.88
CA GLU A 91 -13.82 -2.53 7.48
C GLU A 91 -14.11 -3.72 6.56
N GLU A 92 -13.23 -4.72 6.56
CA GLU A 92 -13.49 -5.99 5.89
C GLU A 92 -14.83 -6.58 6.36
N GLY A 93 -15.63 -7.06 5.41
CA GLY A 93 -16.94 -7.65 5.69
C GLY A 93 -16.82 -8.89 6.58
N LYS A 94 -17.23 -8.78 7.84
CA LYS A 94 -17.27 -9.92 8.77
C LYS A 94 -18.48 -10.81 8.44
N LEU A 95 -18.24 -12.09 8.18
CA LEU A 95 -19.31 -13.06 8.00
C LEU A 95 -20.06 -13.25 9.33
N VAL A 96 -21.37 -13.00 9.31
CA VAL A 96 -22.25 -13.32 10.45
C VAL A 96 -22.43 -14.83 10.46
N ARG A 97 -21.71 -15.53 11.34
CA ARG A 97 -22.05 -16.91 11.67
C ARG A 97 -23.33 -16.89 12.49
N LEU A 98 -24.44 -17.27 11.87
CA LEU A 98 -25.67 -17.57 12.58
C LEU A 98 -25.39 -18.69 13.58
N PRO A 99 -25.88 -18.61 14.82
CA PRO A 99 -25.79 -19.73 15.75
C PRO A 99 -26.48 -20.92 15.09
N GLU A 100 -25.80 -22.05 15.05
CA GLU A 100 -26.37 -23.32 14.63
C GLU A 100 -27.49 -23.65 15.61
N THR A 101 -28.71 -23.27 15.24
CA THR A 101 -29.92 -23.53 16.01
C THR A 101 -30.07 -25.04 16.12
N GLU A 102 -29.96 -25.54 17.34
CA GLU A 102 -30.60 -26.76 17.81
C GLU A 102 -30.61 -27.96 16.85
N THR A 103 -29.51 -28.68 16.75
CA THR A 103 -29.56 -30.14 16.52
C THR A 103 -29.60 -30.87 17.86
N LEU A 104 -30.47 -30.41 18.77
CA LEU A 104 -30.98 -31.17 19.91
C LEU A 104 -32.31 -31.83 19.52
N HIS A 105 -32.31 -32.68 18.49
CA HIS A 105 -33.37 -33.69 18.28
C HIS A 105 -32.93 -34.65 17.17
N SER A 106 -32.91 -35.96 17.46
CA SER A 106 -32.74 -37.07 16.51
C SER A 106 -31.33 -37.63 16.26
N ALA A 107 -30.71 -38.23 17.28
CA ALA A 107 -29.96 -39.50 17.12
C ALA A 107 -29.58 -40.14 18.48
N ASN A 108 -30.49 -40.12 19.46
CA ASN A 108 -30.49 -41.09 20.56
C ASN A 108 -31.67 -42.03 20.35
#